data_AF-A0A952HXQ3-F1
#
_entry.id   AF-A0A952HXQ3-F1
#
_cell.length_a   1.000
_cell.length_b   1.000
_cell.length_c   1.000
_cell.angle_alpha   90.00
_cell.angle_beta   90.00
_cell.angle_gamma   90.00
#
_symmetry.space_group_name_H-M   'P 1'
#
loop_
_entity.id
_entity.type
_entity.pdbx_description
1 polymer ?
#
loop_
_entity_poly.entity_id
_entity_poly.type
_entity_poly.pdbx_seq_one_letter_code
_entity_poly.pdbx_strand_id
1 'polypeptide(L)'
;MPNREIENLHLKSTENLVKGKFNTLHPKEEIKYEGEIDLIIIPGLGFDKKNNRLGFGAGYYDKFLQSQPKAIKMGIAYPFQVLEKIPSEPHDIKMDLVIY
;
A
#
# COMPACT_ATOMS: atom_id res chain seq x y z
N MET A 1 5.75 4.01 -18.24
CA MET A 1 6.86 3.20 -17.68
C MET A 1 6.32 1.79 -17.51
N PRO A 2 6.70 0.85 -18.38
CA PRO A 2 6.15 -0.50 -18.34
C PRO A 2 6.69 -1.23 -17.10
N ASN A 3 5.81 -1.94 -16.41
CA ASN A 3 6.01 -2.67 -15.14
C ASN A 3 6.10 -1.81 -13.87
N ARG A 4 4.95 -1.25 -13.47
CA ARG A 4 4.72 -0.75 -12.11
C ARG A 4 4.28 -1.91 -11.21
N GLU A 5 5.22 -2.66 -10.67
CA GLU A 5 4.96 -3.81 -9.78
C GLU A 5 5.58 -3.56 -8.40
N ILE A 6 4.85 -4.00 -7.37
CA ILE A 6 5.35 -4.05 -6.00
C ILE A 6 5.87 -5.46 -5.78
N GLU A 7 7.14 -5.57 -5.41
CA GLU A 7 7.73 -6.81 -4.94
C GLU A 7 7.76 -6.81 -3.40
N ASN A 8 7.25 -7.89 -2.80
CA ASN A 8 7.24 -8.05 -1.35
C ASN A 8 8.47 -8.86 -0.94
N LEU A 9 9.26 -8.32 -0.02
CA LEU A 9 10.50 -8.92 0.46
C LEU A 9 10.39 -9.29 1.95
N HIS A 10 11.13 -10.30 2.37
CA HIS A 10 11.27 -10.65 3.77
C HIS A 10 12.14 -9.63 4.52
N LEU A 11 11.54 -8.92 5.47
CA LEU A 11 12.28 -8.11 6.43
C LEU A 11 12.59 -8.95 7.69
N LYS A 12 13.85 -9.34 7.88
CA LYS A 12 14.31 -10.06 9.09
C LYS A 12 14.73 -9.13 10.22
N SER A 13 15.27 -7.96 9.90
CA SER A 13 15.75 -6.96 10.86
C SER A 13 15.73 -5.57 10.25
N THR A 14 15.39 -4.56 11.05
CA THR A 14 15.41 -3.14 10.66
C THR A 14 16.82 -2.54 10.61
N GLU A 15 17.84 -3.26 11.08
CA GLU A 15 19.24 -2.81 11.00
C GLU A 15 19.83 -2.94 9.59
N ASN A 16 19.26 -3.84 8.76
CA ASN A 16 19.74 -4.16 7.43
C ASN A 16 18.82 -3.60 6.34
N LEU A 17 18.71 -2.28 6.28
CA LEU A 17 17.89 -1.55 5.31
C LEU A 17 18.75 -0.75 4.33
N VAL A 18 18.30 -0.65 3.08
CA VAL A 18 18.91 0.16 2.02
C VAL A 18 17.90 1.18 1.48
N LYS A 19 18.40 2.32 0.98
CA LYS A 19 17.56 3.37 0.38
C LYS A 19 17.14 3.01 -1.04
N GLY A 20 15.85 3.09 -1.31
CA GLY A 20 15.25 2.95 -2.64
C GLY A 20 14.98 4.29 -3.34
N LYS A 21 14.31 4.19 -4.49
CA LYS A 21 14.07 5.29 -5.46
C LYS A 21 13.38 6.55 -4.90
N PHE A 22 12.62 6.42 -3.81
CA PHE A 22 11.86 7.53 -3.21
C PHE A 22 12.34 7.88 -1.79
N ASN A 23 13.63 7.64 -1.49
CA ASN A 23 14.18 7.71 -0.13
C ASN A 23 13.47 6.81 0.88
N THR A 24 12.72 5.81 0.40
CA THR A 24 12.12 4.76 1.22
C THR A 24 13.18 3.72 1.56
N LEU A 25 12.97 3.02 2.68
CA LEU A 25 13.85 1.94 3.11
C LEU A 25 13.27 0.60 2.69
N HIS A 26 14.12 -0.29 2.19
CA HIS A 26 13.78 -1.65 1.79
C HIS A 26 14.78 -2.64 2.40
N PRO A 27 14.39 -3.90 2.64
CA PRO A 27 15.33 -4.93 3.06
C PRO A 27 16.55 -4.99 2.15
N LYS A 28 17.76 -5.04 2.73
CA LYS A 28 19.00 -5.19 1.96
C LYS A 28 19.06 -6.54 1.23
N GLU A 29 18.53 -7.57 1.87
CA GLU A 29 18.37 -8.89 1.25
C GLU A 29 17.11 -8.89 0.39
N GLU A 30 17.26 -9.17 -0.91
CA GLU A 30 16.15 -9.25 -1.86
C GLU A 30 15.53 -10.67 -1.85
N ILE A 31 15.18 -11.15 -0.66
CA ILE A 31 14.48 -12.44 -0.52
C ILE A 31 12.99 -12.19 -0.72
N LYS A 32 12.47 -12.60 -1.88
CA LYS A 32 11.07 -12.49 -2.22
C LYS A 32 10.17 -13.28 -1.26
N TYR A 33 9.07 -12.67 -0.84
CA TYR A 33 8.00 -13.34 -0.12
C TYR A 33 7.06 -14.05 -1.12
N GLU A 34 6.90 -15.36 -0.96
CA GLU A 34 6.08 -16.21 -1.85
C GLU A 34 4.82 -16.77 -1.16
N GLY A 35 4.61 -16.46 0.12
CA GLY A 35 3.45 -16.91 0.88
C GLY A 35 2.16 -16.16 0.57
N GLU A 36 1.05 -16.60 1.16
CA GLU A 36 -0.18 -15.80 1.19
C GLU A 36 -0.01 -14.60 2.14
N ILE A 37 -0.63 -13.47 1.80
CA ILE A 37 -0.61 -12.25 2.62
C ILE A 37 -1.98 -12.12 3.30
N ASP A 38 -2.01 -12.13 4.62
CA ASP A 38 -3.25 -11.98 5.39
C ASP A 38 -3.64 -10.51 5.60
N LEU A 39 -2.65 -9.62 5.70
CA LEU A 39 -2.84 -8.20 6.00
C LEU A 39 -1.86 -7.33 5.20
N ILE A 40 -2.37 -6.25 4.62
CA ILE A 40 -1.59 -5.23 3.92
C ILE A 40 -1.89 -3.88 4.57
N ILE A 41 -0.85 -3.24 5.12
CA ILE A 41 -0.92 -1.88 5.65
C ILE A 41 -0.52 -0.91 4.55
N ILE A 42 -1.41 0.02 4.23
CA ILE A 42 -1.32 0.84 3.01
C ILE A 42 -1.30 2.32 3.42
N PRO A 43 -0.23 3.06 3.09
CA PRO A 43 -0.21 4.51 3.26
C PRO A 43 -1.01 5.20 2.14
N GLY A 44 -1.45 6.42 2.39
CA GLY A 44 -2.15 7.26 1.43
C GLY A 44 -1.89 8.74 1.68
N LEU A 45 -2.12 9.56 0.65
CA LEU A 45 -2.21 11.02 0.81
C LEU A 45 -3.49 11.39 1.58
N GLY A 46 -4.56 10.63 1.37
CA GLY A 46 -5.80 10.76 2.10
C GLY A 46 -6.68 9.53 2.00
N PHE A 47 -7.64 9.44 2.90
CA PHE A 47 -8.70 8.44 2.91
C PHE A 47 -10.05 9.13 3.11
N ASP A 48 -11.16 8.49 2.76
CA ASP A 48 -12.49 9.01 3.09
C ASP A 48 -13.31 8.02 3.93
N LYS A 49 -14.49 8.46 4.38
CA LYS A 49 -15.40 7.65 5.22
C LYS A 49 -15.98 6.43 4.50
N LYS A 50 -15.75 6.29 3.19
CA LYS A 50 -16.11 5.12 2.39
C LYS A 50 -14.91 4.23 2.10
N ASN A 51 -13.80 4.46 2.81
CA ASN A 51 -12.52 3.77 2.69
C ASN A 51 -11.87 3.91 1.30
N ASN A 52 -12.25 4.93 0.52
CA ASN A 52 -11.49 5.27 -0.67
C ASN A 52 -10.11 5.79 -0.27
N ARG A 53 -9.11 5.55 -1.11
CA ARG A 53 -7.72 5.94 -0.86
C ARG A 53 -7.25 6.85 -1.98
N LEU A 54 -6.68 8.00 -1.63
CA LEU A 54 -5.93 8.85 -2.53
C LEU A 54 -4.46 8.48 -2.45
N GLY A 55 -3.93 7.83 -3.49
CA GLY A 55 -2.50 7.53 -3.61
C GLY A 55 -1.73 8.62 -4.35
N PHE A 56 -0.45 8.36 -4.66
CA PHE A 56 0.41 9.26 -5.44
C PHE A 56 0.17 9.22 -6.97
N GLY A 57 -0.96 8.65 -7.43
CA GLY A 57 -1.37 8.66 -8.84
C GLY A 57 -0.65 7.67 -9.78
N ALA A 58 0.26 6.84 -9.26
CA ALA A 58 1.00 5.87 -10.08
C ALA A 58 0.35 4.47 -10.17
N GLY A 59 -0.72 4.19 -9.43
CA GLY A 59 -1.47 2.93 -9.54
C GLY A 59 -0.72 1.65 -9.10
N TYR A 60 0.42 1.78 -8.42
CA TYR A 60 1.20 0.63 -7.92
C TYR A 60 0.39 -0.23 -6.96
N TYR A 61 -0.29 0.42 -6.00
CA TYR A 61 -1.08 -0.28 -5.00
C TYR A 61 -2.32 -0.92 -5.62
N ASP A 62 -3.06 -0.25 -6.50
CA ASP A 62 -4.33 -0.79 -7.01
C ASP A 62 -4.10 -2.12 -7.77
N LYS A 63 -3.05 -2.18 -8.61
CA LYS A 63 -2.62 -3.42 -9.26
C LYS A 63 -2.20 -4.51 -8.26
N PHE A 64 -1.42 -4.14 -7.24
CA PHE A 64 -0.98 -5.08 -6.21
C PHE A 64 -2.16 -5.63 -5.39
N LEU A 65 -3.05 -4.76 -4.92
CA LEU A 65 -4.20 -5.14 -4.09
C LEU A 65 -5.20 -5.99 -4.84
N GLN A 66 -5.38 -5.76 -6.14
CA GLN A 66 -6.17 -6.63 -7.00
C GLN A 66 -5.62 -8.07 -7.04
N SER A 67 -4.30 -8.24 -6.95
CA SER A 67 -3.65 -9.56 -6.88
C SER A 67 -3.75 -10.24 -5.51
N GLN A 68 -4.21 -9.51 -4.48
CA GLN A 68 -4.31 -9.99 -3.10
C GLN A 68 -5.77 -9.94 -2.60
N PRO A 69 -6.69 -10.68 -3.22
CA PRO A 69 -8.12 -10.56 -2.93
C PRO A 69 -8.48 -11.00 -1.49
N LYS A 70 -7.74 -11.96 -0.94
CA LYS A 70 -7.97 -12.51 0.41
C LYS A 70 -7.40 -11.65 1.54
N ALA A 71 -6.41 -10.80 1.24
CA ALA A 71 -5.74 -10.00 2.26
C ALA A 71 -6.66 -8.90 2.78
N ILE A 72 -6.63 -8.66 4.09
CA ILE A 72 -7.23 -7.46 4.69
C ILE A 72 -6.42 -6.24 4.26
N LYS A 73 -7.09 -5.20 3.78
CA LYS A 73 -6.50 -3.95 3.27
C LYS A 73 -6.76 -2.86 4.30
N MET A 74 -5.72 -2.48 5.03
CA MET A 74 -5.81 -1.52 6.12
C MET A 74 -5.13 -0.22 5.73
N GLY A 75 -5.92 0.85 5.61
CA GLY A 75 -5.40 2.21 5.52
C GLY A 75 -4.94 2.70 6.89
N ILE A 76 -3.79 3.36 6.95
CA ILE A 76 -3.35 4.10 8.13
C ILE A 76 -3.17 5.57 7.76
N ALA A 77 -3.73 6.45 8.59
CA ALA A 77 -3.83 7.87 8.28
C ALA A 77 -3.68 8.71 9.54
N TYR A 78 -3.26 9.96 9.39
CA TYR A 78 -3.51 10.98 10.41
C TYR A 78 -4.96 11.50 10.31
N PRO A 79 -5.54 12.06 11.38
CA PRO A 79 -6.89 12.62 11.33
C PRO A 79 -7.11 13.64 10.20
N PHE A 80 -6.10 14.48 9.90
CA PHE A 80 -6.20 15.47 8.82
C PHE A 80 -6.18 14.87 7.41
N GLN A 81 -5.79 13.60 7.27
CA GLN A 81 -5.80 12.88 6.00
C GLN A 81 -7.16 12.22 5.73
N VAL A 82 -8.11 12.28 6.67
CA VAL A 82 -9.46 11.78 6.48
C VAL A 82 -10.36 12.88 5.93
N LEU A 83 -10.68 12.76 4.65
CA LEU A 83 -11.46 13.72 3.87
C LEU A 83 -12.93 13.33 3.81
N GLU A 84 -13.79 14.29 3.47
CA GLU A 84 -15.23 14.01 3.31
C GLU A 84 -15.50 13.08 2.13
N LYS A 85 -14.78 13.27 1.02
CA LYS A 85 -14.94 12.50 -0.21
C LYS A 85 -13.65 12.52 -1.03
N ILE A 86 -13.25 11.34 -1.47
CA ILE A 86 -12.20 11.19 -2.47
C ILE A 86 -12.86 10.75 -3.80
N PRO A 87 -12.60 11.43 -4.92
CA PRO A 87 -12.97 10.93 -6.24
C PRO A 87 -12.32 9.55 -6.47
N SER A 88 -13.12 8.58 -6.88
CA SER A 88 -12.66 7.21 -7.13
C SER A 88 -13.17 6.71 -8.47
N GLU A 89 -12.36 5.93 -9.16
CA GLU A 89 -12.68 5.23 -10.40
C GLU A 89 -13.05 3.75 -10.12
N PRO A 90 -13.72 3.05 -11.06
CA PRO A 90 -14.12 1.65 -10.85
C PRO A 90 -12.97 0.67 -10.59
N HIS A 91 -11.76 1.03 -10.99
CA HIS A 91 -10.56 0.21 -10.81
C HIS A 91 -9.83 0.50 -9.48
N ASP A 92 -10.22 1.54 -8.74
CA ASP A 92 -9.62 1.86 -7.45
C ASP A 92 -10.04 0.84 -6.40
N ILE A 93 -9.07 0.29 -5.69
CA ILE A 93 -9.34 -0.69 -4.64
C ILE A 93 -9.54 0.03 -3.31
N LYS A 94 -10.75 -0.10 -2.75
CA LYS A 94 -11.07 0.40 -1.41
C LYS A 94 -10.35 -0.38 -0.33
N MET A 95 -10.08 0.29 0.79
CA MET A 95 -9.62 -0.38 1.99
C MET A 95 -10.78 -1.11 2.67
N ASP A 96 -10.48 -2.20 3.36
CA ASP A 96 -11.45 -2.89 4.21
C ASP A 96 -11.70 -2.07 5.48
N LEU A 97 -10.66 -1.40 5.99
CA LEU A 97 -10.75 -0.43 7.08
C LEU A 97 -9.67 0.66 7.00
N VAL A 98 -9.91 1.76 7.71
CA VAL A 98 -8.94 2.87 7.88
C VAL A 98 -8.83 3.22 9.37
N ILE A 99 -7.61 3.28 9.88
CA ILE A 99 -7.29 3.69 11.27
C ILE A 99 -6.65 5.07 11.26
N TYR A 100 -7.13 5.98 12.12
CA TYR A 100 -6.68 7.38 12.23
C TYR A 100 -6.90 7.96 13.62
#